data_AF-A0A3A1YFT5-F1
#
_entry.id   AF-A0A3A1YFT5-F1
#
_cell.length_a   1.000
_cell.length_b   1.000
_cell.length_c   1.000
_cell.angle_alpha   90.00
_cell.angle_beta   90.00
_cell.angle_gamma   90.00
#
_symmetry.space_group_name_H-M   'P 1'
#
loop_
_entity.id
_entity.type
_entity.pdbx_description
1 polymer ?
#
loop_
_entity_poly.entity_id
_entity_poly.type
_entity_poly.pdbx_seq_one_letter_code
_entity_poly.pdbx_strand_id
1 'polypeptide(L)'
;MQDHKLQLLRDVLSYDVANKLKEVERKQDLIIEQIDKLNQTLEKINLQMAPFFNNVRNIANGYVQDNLVSLRETAAILGITKYALQYRISAGIYPEPTAVKGKQKFYFESQVKILKSINFKILDNWKDRRSKPL
;
A
#
# COMPACT_ATOMS: atom_id res chain seq x y z
N MET A 1 -55.71 -37.10 35.78
CA MET A 1 -54.29 -37.00 36.22
C MET A 1 -53.29 -37.07 35.07
N GLN A 2 -53.50 -37.92 34.05
CA GLN A 2 -52.59 -38.00 32.89
C GLN A 2 -52.58 -36.72 32.03
N ASP A 3 -53.74 -36.10 31.80
CA ASP A 3 -53.83 -34.89 30.96
C ASP A 3 -53.07 -33.69 31.52
N HIS A 4 -53.07 -33.53 32.85
CA HIS A 4 -52.31 -32.46 33.51
C HIS A 4 -50.79 -32.66 33.37
N LYS A 5 -50.31 -33.92 33.42
CA LYS A 5 -48.90 -34.23 33.18
C LYS A 5 -48.49 -33.97 31.73
N LEU A 6 -49.35 -34.33 30.76
CA LEU A 6 -49.12 -34.04 29.35
C LEU A 6 -49.09 -32.53 29.07
N GLN A 7 -49.97 -31.76 29.72
CA GLN A 7 -49.97 -30.30 29.59
C GLN A 7 -48.67 -29.69 30.12
N LEU A 8 -48.21 -30.08 31.32
CA LEU A 8 -46.95 -29.61 31.88
C LEU A 8 -45.74 -29.94 30.99
N LEU A 9 -45.71 -31.14 30.41
CA LEU A 9 -44.68 -31.55 29.45
C LEU A 9 -44.68 -30.65 28.20
N ARG A 10 -45.87 -30.32 27.68
CA ARG A 10 -46.02 -29.43 26.53
C ARG A 10 -45.53 -28.02 26.83
N ASP A 11 -45.82 -27.51 28.02
CA ASP A 11 -45.42 -26.17 28.43
C ASP A 11 -43.89 -26.08 28.59
N VAL A 12 -43.27 -27.10 29.20
CA VAL A 12 -41.80 -27.20 29.34
C VAL A 12 -41.11 -27.28 27.96
N LEU A 13 -41.64 -28.12 27.06
CA LEU A 13 -41.09 -28.23 25.70
C LEU A 13 -41.24 -26.93 24.91
N SER A 14 -42.39 -26.25 25.04
CA SER A 14 -42.63 -24.96 24.36
C SER A 14 -41.69 -23.87 24.87
N TYR A 15 -41.42 -23.86 26.18
CA TYR A 15 -40.47 -22.95 26.80
C TYR A 15 -39.02 -23.20 26.33
N ASP A 16 -38.57 -24.46 26.28
CA ASP A 16 -37.23 -24.82 25.79
C ASP A 16 -37.04 -24.44 24.31
N VAL A 17 -38.04 -24.73 23.47
CA VAL A 17 -38.02 -24.35 22.05
C VAL A 17 -37.95 -22.83 21.89
N ALA A 18 -38.75 -22.06 22.66
CA ALA A 18 -38.73 -20.60 22.59
C ALA A 18 -37.37 -20.01 23.02
N ASN A 19 -36.71 -20.59 24.01
CA ASN A 19 -35.38 -20.16 24.44
C ASN A 19 -34.31 -20.45 23.38
N LYS A 20 -34.35 -21.64 22.77
CA LYS A 20 -33.44 -22.02 21.68
C LYS A 20 -33.62 -21.11 20.46
N LEU A 21 -34.85 -20.77 20.11
CA LEU A 21 -35.14 -19.81 19.04
C LEU A 21 -34.50 -18.44 19.31
N LYS A 22 -34.69 -17.89 20.51
CA LYS A 22 -34.07 -16.61 20.91
C LYS A 22 -32.54 -16.64 20.88
N GLU A 23 -31.94 -17.77 21.22
CA GLU A 23 -30.48 -17.93 21.15
C GLU A 23 -29.98 -17.95 19.70
N VAL A 24 -30.71 -18.60 18.79
CA VAL A 24 -30.42 -18.60 17.36
C VAL A 24 -30.58 -17.22 16.76
N GLU A 25 -31.65 -16.49 17.07
CA GLU A 25 -31.89 -15.12 16.60
C GLU A 25 -30.73 -14.19 17.00
N ARG A 26 -30.30 -14.23 18.27
CA ARG A 26 -29.15 -13.40 18.72
C ARG A 26 -27.85 -13.75 18.01
N LYS A 27 -27.62 -15.04 17.73
CA LYS A 27 -26.44 -15.47 16.97
C LYS A 27 -26.50 -14.98 15.53
N GLN A 28 -27.69 -14.97 14.92
CA GLN A 28 -27.90 -14.41 13.59
C GLN A 28 -27.66 -12.90 13.56
N ASP A 29 -28.17 -12.15 14.53
CA ASP A 29 -27.95 -10.69 14.64
C ASP A 29 -26.46 -10.36 14.73
N LEU A 30 -25.71 -11.11 15.54
CA LEU A 30 -24.25 -10.94 15.66
C LEU A 30 -23.52 -11.21 14.34
N ILE A 31 -23.95 -12.23 13.58
CA ILE A 31 -23.38 -12.55 12.27
C ILE A 31 -23.65 -11.42 11.28
N ILE A 32 -24.86 -10.87 11.26
CA ILE A 32 -25.23 -9.74 10.39
C ILE A 32 -24.35 -8.53 10.72
N GLU A 33 -24.19 -8.19 12.00
CA GLU A 33 -23.33 -7.07 12.43
C GLU A 33 -21.87 -7.27 11.99
N GLN A 34 -21.36 -8.49 12.04
CA GLN A 34 -20.01 -8.82 11.57
C GLN A 34 -19.86 -8.68 10.05
N ILE A 35 -20.87 -9.11 9.29
CA ILE A 35 -20.91 -8.96 7.82
C ILE A 35 -20.90 -7.47 7.46
N ASP A 36 -21.68 -6.65 8.15
CA ASP A 36 -21.71 -5.20 7.90
C ASP A 36 -20.35 -4.54 8.13
N LYS A 37 -19.65 -4.92 9.21
CA LYS A 37 -18.28 -4.45 9.49
C LYS A 37 -17.28 -4.88 8.40
N LEU A 38 -17.40 -6.09 7.88
CA LEU A 38 -16.58 -6.57 6.76
C LEU A 38 -16.85 -5.77 5.49
N ASN A 39 -18.12 -5.53 5.15
CA ASN A 39 -18.52 -4.74 3.99
C ASN A 39 -17.97 -3.31 4.06
N GLN A 40 -18.11 -2.65 5.22
CA GLN A 40 -17.52 -1.31 5.44
C GLN A 40 -15.99 -1.31 5.30
N THR A 41 -15.33 -2.38 5.74
CA THR A 41 -13.87 -2.52 5.62
C THR A 41 -13.45 -2.72 4.16
N LEU A 42 -14.17 -3.57 3.42
CA LEU A 42 -13.94 -3.80 1.99
C LEU A 42 -14.12 -2.53 1.17
N GLU A 43 -15.16 -1.73 1.46
CA GLU A 43 -15.39 -0.46 0.78
C GLU A 43 -14.25 0.53 1.01
N LYS A 44 -13.75 0.62 2.26
CA LYS A 44 -12.56 1.44 2.58
C LYS A 44 -11.33 0.97 1.81
N ILE A 45 -11.08 -0.34 1.74
CA ILE A 45 -9.96 -0.90 0.97
C ILE A 45 -10.12 -0.55 -0.52
N ASN A 46 -11.31 -0.72 -1.10
CA ASN A 46 -11.57 -0.39 -2.50
C ASN A 46 -11.29 1.08 -2.81
N LEU A 47 -11.74 2.00 -1.95
CA LEU A 47 -11.47 3.43 -2.11
C LEU A 47 -9.99 3.78 -1.95
N GLN A 48 -9.27 3.13 -1.03
CA GLN A 48 -7.83 3.31 -0.86
C GLN A 48 -7.01 2.71 -2.00
N MET A 49 -7.50 1.64 -2.61
CA MET A 49 -6.85 0.95 -3.73
C MET A 49 -7.19 1.58 -5.09
N ALA A 50 -8.29 2.33 -5.21
CA ALA A 50 -8.66 3.01 -6.46
C ALA A 50 -7.56 3.94 -7.01
N PRO A 51 -6.86 4.77 -6.20
CA PRO A 51 -5.69 5.53 -6.66
C PRO A 51 -4.54 4.66 -7.16
N PHE A 52 -4.28 3.52 -6.51
CA PHE A 52 -3.24 2.57 -6.94
C PHE A 52 -3.57 1.98 -8.31
N PHE A 53 -4.79 1.46 -8.50
CA PHE A 53 -5.22 0.91 -9.78
C PHE A 53 -5.29 1.97 -10.88
N ASN A 54 -5.71 3.20 -10.55
CA ASN A 54 -5.69 4.32 -11.49
C ASN A 54 -4.25 4.66 -11.91
N ASN A 55 -3.30 4.66 -10.98
CA ASN A 55 -1.90 4.89 -11.29
C ASN A 55 -1.32 3.78 -12.18
N VAL A 56 -1.56 2.51 -11.84
CA VAL A 56 -1.14 1.35 -12.66
C VAL A 56 -1.78 1.40 -14.05
N ARG A 57 -3.07 1.73 -14.16
CA ARG A 57 -3.78 1.91 -15.43
C ARG A 57 -3.19 3.06 -16.25
N ASN A 58 -2.83 4.18 -15.62
CA ASN A 58 -2.19 5.31 -16.29
C ASN A 58 -0.78 4.97 -16.77
N ILE A 59 -0.02 4.17 -16.01
CA ILE A 59 1.29 3.65 -16.44
C ILE A 59 1.12 2.68 -17.62
N ALA A 60 0.20 1.72 -17.52
CA ALA A 60 -0.03 0.70 -18.55
C ALA A 60 -0.58 1.30 -19.86
N ASN A 61 -1.40 2.35 -19.78
CA ASN A 61 -1.94 3.04 -20.93
C ASN A 61 -1.05 4.20 -21.43
N GLY A 62 0.15 4.39 -20.86
CA GLY A 62 1.10 5.41 -21.31
C GLY A 62 0.71 6.86 -21.01
N TYR A 63 -0.24 7.10 -20.10
CA TYR A 63 -0.68 8.44 -19.68
C TYR A 63 0.24 9.09 -18.64
N VAL A 64 1.22 8.35 -18.10
CA VAL A 64 2.37 8.97 -17.45
C VAL A 64 3.37 9.31 -18.55
N GLN A 65 3.30 10.56 -19.05
CA GLN A 65 4.45 11.18 -19.72
C GLN A 65 5.55 11.37 -18.67
N ASP A 66 6.20 10.28 -18.29
CA ASP A 66 7.41 10.34 -17.48
C ASP A 66 8.49 10.90 -18.42
N ASN A 67 8.71 12.20 -18.31
CA ASN A 67 9.67 12.91 -19.13
C ASN A 67 11.04 12.26 -18.98
N LEU A 68 11.68 11.98 -20.12
CA LEU A 68 13.03 11.46 -20.15
C LEU A 68 13.99 12.58 -19.77
N VAL A 69 14.75 12.37 -18.69
CA VAL A 69 15.77 13.27 -18.19
C VAL A 69 17.13 12.69 -18.54
N SER A 70 17.96 13.47 -19.24
CA SER A 70 19.30 13.03 -19.61
C SER A 70 20.19 12.87 -18.37
N LEU A 71 21.29 12.12 -18.50
CA LEU A 71 22.29 12.01 -17.43
C LEU A 71 22.88 13.37 -17.03
N ARG A 72 22.97 14.32 -17.98
CA ARG A 72 23.49 15.66 -17.69
C ARG A 72 22.53 16.45 -16.83
N GLU A 73 21.25 16.47 -17.20
CA GLU A 73 20.19 17.14 -16.44
C GLU A 73 20.01 16.48 -15.07
N THR A 74 20.05 15.15 -15.01
CA THR A 74 20.00 14.40 -13.74
C THR A 74 21.13 14.82 -12.81
N ALA A 75 22.36 14.90 -13.31
CA ALA A 75 23.51 15.33 -12.51
C ALA A 75 23.34 16.77 -11.99
N ALA A 76 22.87 17.69 -12.84
CA ALA A 76 22.60 19.07 -12.47
C ALA A 76 21.52 19.16 -11.37
N ILE A 77 20.43 18.40 -11.52
CA ILE A 77 19.34 18.33 -10.53
C ILE A 77 19.82 17.82 -9.18
N LEU A 78 20.77 16.89 -9.17
CA LEU A 78 21.37 16.34 -7.95
C LEU A 78 22.50 17.22 -7.38
N GLY A 79 22.86 18.31 -8.06
CA GLY A 79 23.97 19.19 -7.65
C GLY A 79 25.34 18.50 -7.71
N ILE A 80 25.52 17.54 -8.63
CA ILE A 80 26.78 16.80 -8.80
C ILE A 80 27.27 16.88 -10.24
N THR A 81 28.55 16.54 -10.46
CA THR A 81 29.09 16.44 -11.82
C THR A 81 28.56 15.19 -12.53
N LYS A 82 28.50 15.22 -13.86
CA LYS A 82 28.13 14.04 -14.66
C LYS A 82 29.06 12.84 -14.39
N TYR A 83 30.35 13.11 -14.16
CA TYR A 83 31.32 12.07 -13.79
C TYR A 83 30.99 11.44 -12.43
N ALA A 84 30.68 12.26 -11.42
CA ALA A 84 30.26 11.75 -10.11
C ALA A 84 28.96 10.93 -10.20
N LEU A 85 28.02 11.34 -11.05
CA LEU A 85 26.82 10.55 -11.34
C LEU A 85 27.18 9.18 -11.92
N GLN A 86 28.02 9.14 -12.96
CA GLN A 86 28.45 7.90 -13.60
C GLN A 86 29.19 6.97 -12.64
N TYR A 87 30.08 7.51 -11.81
CA TYR A 87 30.78 6.75 -10.78
C TYR A 87 29.80 6.13 -9.77
N ARG A 88 28.81 6.90 -9.30
CA ARG A 88 27.80 6.38 -8.35
C ARG A 88 26.92 5.29 -8.94
N ILE A 89 26.63 5.37 -10.24
CA ILE A 89 25.93 4.31 -10.97
C ILE A 89 26.82 3.06 -11.05
N SER A 90 28.07 3.20 -11.52
CA SER A 90 28.99 2.05 -11.66
C SER A 90 29.36 1.40 -10.32
N ALA A 91 29.38 2.17 -9.24
CA ALA A 91 29.62 1.69 -7.88
C ALA A 91 28.36 1.06 -7.22
N GLY A 92 27.22 1.03 -7.91
CA GLY A 92 25.96 0.48 -7.39
C GLY A 92 25.28 1.35 -6.33
N ILE A 93 25.74 2.59 -6.12
CA ILE A 93 25.14 3.55 -5.18
C ILE A 93 23.82 4.09 -5.75
N TYR A 94 23.77 4.32 -7.06
CA TYR A 94 22.58 4.71 -7.79
C TYR A 94 22.12 3.60 -8.74
N PRO A 95 20.80 3.40 -8.90
CA PRO A 95 20.26 2.48 -9.89
C PRO A 95 20.63 2.90 -11.32
N GLU A 96 20.82 1.94 -12.21
CA GLU A 96 21.04 2.20 -13.64
C GLU A 96 19.81 2.90 -14.26
N PRO A 97 20.02 3.80 -15.24
CA PRO A 97 18.91 4.43 -15.96
C PRO A 97 18.14 3.38 -16.78
N THR A 98 16.81 3.39 -16.68
CA THR A 98 15.96 2.36 -17.32
C THR A 98 15.54 2.71 -18.74
N ALA A 99 15.59 3.99 -19.12
CA ALA A 99 15.19 4.42 -20.44
C ALA A 99 16.39 4.56 -21.37
N VAL A 100 16.27 4.05 -22.59
CA VAL A 100 17.31 4.15 -23.62
C VAL A 100 16.67 4.71 -24.89
N LYS A 101 17.24 5.78 -25.45
CA LYS A 101 16.84 6.35 -26.74
C LYS A 101 18.07 6.40 -27.64
N GLY A 102 18.11 5.51 -28.63
CA GLY A 102 19.31 5.29 -29.45
C GLY A 102 20.47 4.74 -28.61
N LYS A 103 21.62 5.42 -28.62
CA LYS A 103 22.80 5.06 -27.81
C LYS A 103 22.86 5.79 -26.46
N GLN A 104 21.86 6.60 -26.12
CA GLN A 104 21.85 7.42 -24.92
C GLN A 104 20.94 6.83 -23.85
N LYS A 105 21.42 6.83 -22.61
CA LYS A 105 20.68 6.43 -21.41
C LYS A 105 20.00 7.64 -20.76
N PHE A 106 18.78 7.44 -20.26
CA PHE A 106 17.93 8.45 -19.63
C PHE A 106 17.33 7.88 -18.34
N TYR A 107 17.10 8.77 -17.38
CA TYR A 107 16.22 8.48 -16.26
C TYR A 107 14.83 8.99 -16.57
N PHE A 108 13.81 8.30 -16.08
CA PHE A 108 12.50 8.91 -15.93
C PHE A 108 12.53 9.94 -14.80
N GLU A 109 11.71 10.98 -14.89
CA GLU A 109 11.63 12.01 -13.84
C GLU A 109 11.31 11.39 -12.46
N SER A 110 10.47 10.37 -12.42
CA SER A 110 10.17 9.55 -11.25
C SER A 110 11.44 8.94 -10.61
N GLN A 111 12.37 8.43 -11.42
CA GLN A 111 13.65 7.92 -10.96
C GLN A 111 14.55 9.04 -10.42
N VAL A 112 14.55 10.21 -11.06
CA VAL A 112 15.31 11.37 -10.58
C VAL A 112 14.85 11.81 -9.19
N LYS A 113 13.54 11.72 -8.88
CA LYS A 113 13.02 11.97 -7.52
C LYS A 113 13.59 11.00 -6.50
N ILE A 114 13.69 9.71 -6.84
CA ILE A 114 14.33 8.69 -5.98
C ILE A 114 15.81 9.02 -5.76
N LEU A 115 16.54 9.37 -6.83
CA LEU A 115 17.95 9.76 -6.74
C LEU A 115 18.17 10.97 -5.83
N LYS A 116 17.27 11.96 -5.83
CA LYS A 116 17.34 13.11 -4.90
C LYS A 116 17.27 12.65 -3.45
N SER A 117 16.36 11.74 -3.12
CA SER A 117 16.22 11.19 -1.76
C SER A 117 17.47 10.42 -1.32
N ILE A 118 18.08 9.64 -2.22
CA ILE A 118 19.35 8.94 -1.94
C ILE A 118 20.47 9.96 -1.71
N ASN A 119 20.59 10.97 -2.57
CA ASN A 119 21.62 12.00 -2.46
C ASN A 119 21.53 12.79 -1.15
N PHE A 120 20.30 13.11 -0.72
CA PHE A 120 20.06 13.78 0.56
C PHE A 120 20.57 12.95 1.74
N LYS A 121 20.23 11.65 1.79
CA LYS A 121 20.71 10.72 2.83
C LYS A 121 22.24 10.59 2.84
N ILE A 122 22.88 10.58 1.67
CA ILE A 122 24.34 10.59 1.59
C ILE A 122 24.87 11.87 2.23
N LEU A 123 24.39 13.05 1.81
CA LEU A 123 24.89 14.32 2.32
C LEU A 123 24.71 14.46 3.85
N ASP A 124 23.59 14.01 4.39
CA ASP A 124 23.35 14.04 5.84
C ASP A 124 24.31 13.11 6.59
N ASN A 125 24.49 11.87 6.13
CA ASN A 125 25.47 10.95 6.70
C ASN A 125 26.91 11.49 6.66
N TRP A 126 27.24 12.30 5.66
CA TRP A 126 28.56 12.94 5.55
C TRP A 126 28.73 14.10 6.54
N LYS A 127 27.67 14.84 6.85
CA LYS A 127 27.70 15.90 7.88
C LYS A 127 27.94 15.31 9.27
N ASP A 128 27.24 14.22 9.60
CA ASP A 128 27.37 13.53 10.90
C ASP A 128 28.76 12.95 11.15
N ARG A 129 29.48 12.56 10.08
CA ARG A 129 30.86 12.07 10.22
C ARG A 129 31.88 13.17 10.45
N ARG A 130 31.60 14.41 10.04
CA ARG A 130 32.48 15.58 10.28
C ARG A 130 32.25 16.23 11.64
N SER A 131 31.08 16.05 12.24
CA SER A 131 30.73 16.63 13.54
C SER A 131 31.26 15.82 14.73
N LYS A 132 31.79 14.62 14.50
CA LYS A 132 32.46 13.84 15.54
C LYS A 132 33.94 14.25 15.63
N PRO A 133 34.42 14.73 16.78
CA PRO A 133 35.86 14.93 16.98
C PRO A 133 36.57 13.58 16.92
N LEU A 134 37.75 13.57 16.29
CA LEU A 134 38.66 12.43 16.22
C LEU A 134 39.16 12.03 17.61
#